data_AF-A0A2K3KXN2-F1
#
_entry.id   AF-A0A2K3KXN2-F1
#
_cell.length_a   1.000
_cell.length_b   1.000
_cell.length_c   1.000
_cell.angle_alpha   90.00
_cell.angle_beta   90.00
_cell.angle_gamma   90.00
#
_symmetry.space_group_name_H-M   'P 1'
#
loop_
_entity.id
_entity.type
_entity.pdbx_description
1 polymer ?
#
loop_
_entity_poly.entity_id
_entity_poly.type
_entity_poly.pdbx_seq_one_letter_code
_entity_poly.pdbx_strand_id
1 'polypeptide(L)'
;EGDIQKLKESQESEAERLKKEYEEKLAKVKESYAASETKLKENAAAQDEKISKLSKERDEAVYSAGTLGEEKARLENIVTELQLYAANQYDEGFSFAIEQVKLLFPYLDAKRLGEADAMNQIIDGKLVPYVPPQ
;
A
#
# COMPACT_ATOMS: atom_id res chain seq x y z
N GLU A 1 68.15 -34.38 -49.88
CA GLU A 1 68.21 -34.41 -48.40
C GLU A 1 67.80 -33.08 -47.75
N GLY A 2 68.27 -31.91 -48.22
CA GLY A 2 67.97 -30.62 -47.59
C GLY A 2 66.48 -30.23 -47.46
N ASP A 3 65.63 -30.57 -48.44
CA ASP A 3 64.20 -30.20 -48.39
C ASP A 3 63.41 -30.99 -47.34
N ILE A 4 63.78 -32.25 -47.09
CA ILE A 4 63.16 -33.10 -46.07
C ILE A 4 63.47 -32.55 -44.68
N GLN A 5 64.70 -32.06 -44.47
CA GLN A 5 65.11 -31.50 -43.19
C GLN A 5 64.40 -30.18 -42.88
N LYS A 6 64.27 -29.27 -43.86
CA LYS A 6 63.50 -28.03 -43.72
C LYS A 6 62.03 -28.28 -43.40
N LEU A 7 61.41 -29.28 -44.03
CA LEU A 7 60.02 -29.65 -43.75
C LEU A 7 59.85 -30.10 -42.30
N LYS A 8 60.80 -30.89 -41.78
CA LYS A 8 60.78 -31.40 -40.40
C LYS A 8 60.89 -30.27 -39.37
N GLU A 9 61.83 -29.35 -39.57
CA GLU A 9 62.01 -28.16 -38.71
C GLU A 9 60.76 -27.25 -38.73
N SER A 10 60.15 -27.06 -39.91
CA SER A 10 58.90 -26.29 -40.04
C SER A 10 57.76 -26.91 -39.22
N GLN A 11 57.56 -28.23 -39.33
CA GLN A 11 56.51 -28.94 -38.59
C GLN A 11 56.72 -28.89 -37.08
N GLU A 12 57.97 -29.02 -36.62
CA GLU A 12 58.32 -28.92 -35.20
C GLU A 12 58.01 -27.51 -34.66
N SER A 13 58.40 -26.46 -35.40
CA SER A 13 58.09 -25.08 -35.02
C SER A 13 56.58 -24.79 -34.97
N GLU A 14 55.80 -25.36 -35.90
CA GLU A 14 54.35 -25.20 -35.93
C GLU A 14 53.67 -25.93 -34.78
N ALA A 15 54.14 -27.14 -34.44
CA ALA A 15 53.67 -27.90 -33.30
C ALA A 15 53.93 -27.18 -31.98
N GLU A 16 55.12 -26.60 -31.78
CA GLU A 16 55.43 -25.79 -30.61
C GLU A 16 54.55 -24.53 -30.54
N ARG A 17 54.34 -23.84 -31.66
CA ARG A 17 53.46 -22.66 -31.74
C ARG A 17 52.03 -23.01 -31.34
N LEU A 18 51.49 -24.10 -31.88
CA LEU A 18 50.12 -24.57 -31.58
C LEU A 18 49.99 -24.99 -30.12
N LYS A 19 50.99 -25.69 -29.56
CA LYS A 19 51.00 -26.07 -28.14
C LYS A 19 50.96 -24.85 -27.24
N LYS A 20 51.82 -23.85 -27.50
CA LYS A 20 51.85 -22.61 -26.74
C LYS A 20 50.53 -21.82 -26.85
N GLU A 21 49.97 -21.74 -28.06
CA GLU A 21 48.69 -21.06 -28.30
C GLU A 21 47.53 -21.76 -27.56
N TYR A 22 47.51 -23.09 -27.52
CA TYR A 22 46.53 -23.86 -26.77
C TYR A 22 46.68 -23.65 -25.26
N GLU A 23 47.90 -23.72 -24.73
CA GLU A 23 48.19 -23.49 -23.31
C GLU A 23 47.77 -22.06 -22.89
N GLU A 24 48.05 -21.05 -23.73
CA GLU A 24 47.64 -19.67 -23.47
C GLU A 24 46.11 -19.49 -23.48
N LYS A 25 45.41 -20.08 -24.47
CA LYS A 25 43.94 -20.04 -24.52
C LYS A 25 43.32 -20.77 -23.33
N LEU A 26 43.86 -21.93 -22.96
CA LEU A 26 43.42 -22.70 -21.82
C LEU A 26 43.60 -21.90 -20.51
N ALA A 27 44.73 -21.22 -20.36
CA ALA A 27 44.98 -20.36 -19.20
C ALA A 27 43.95 -19.21 -19.11
N LYS A 28 43.71 -18.50 -20.23
CA LYS A 28 42.71 -17.41 -20.28
C LYS A 28 41.30 -17.88 -19.93
N VAL A 29 40.88 -19.04 -20.45
CA VAL A 29 39.56 -19.60 -20.12
C VAL A 29 39.46 -19.93 -18.64
N LYS A 30 40.46 -20.59 -18.06
CA LYS A 30 40.48 -20.91 -16.62
C LYS A 30 40.41 -19.67 -15.74
N GLU A 31 41.17 -18.64 -16.09
CA GLU A 31 41.16 -17.36 -15.37
C GLU A 31 39.79 -16.67 -15.46
N SER A 32 39.20 -16.59 -16.65
CA SER A 32 37.88 -16.00 -16.85
C SER A 32 36.78 -16.76 -16.09
N TYR A 33 36.88 -18.10 -16.07
CA TYR A 33 35.93 -18.95 -15.35
C TYR A 33 36.04 -18.72 -13.85
N ALA A 34 37.25 -18.75 -13.29
CA ALA A 34 37.47 -18.48 -11.88
C ALA A 34 36.96 -17.08 -11.48
N ALA A 35 37.25 -16.05 -12.28
CA ALA A 35 36.75 -14.70 -12.04
C ALA A 35 35.21 -14.62 -12.08
N SER A 36 34.56 -15.33 -13.01
CA SER A 36 33.10 -15.38 -13.10
C SER A 36 32.47 -16.14 -11.92
N GLU A 37 33.09 -17.23 -11.48
CA GLU A 37 32.64 -18.02 -10.35
C GLU A 37 32.72 -17.21 -9.05
N THR A 38 33.81 -16.48 -8.83
CA THR A 38 33.96 -15.61 -7.66
C THR A 38 32.89 -14.51 -7.65
N LYS A 39 32.69 -13.81 -8.78
CA LYS A 39 31.65 -12.77 -8.89
C LYS A 39 30.24 -13.32 -8.65
N LEU A 40 29.94 -14.51 -9.15
CA LEU A 40 28.64 -15.14 -8.92
C LEU A 40 28.42 -15.47 -7.44
N LYS A 41 29.44 -15.99 -6.75
CA LYS A 41 29.35 -16.28 -5.31
C LYS A 41 29.16 -15.02 -4.46
N GLU A 42 29.91 -13.95 -4.76
CA GLU A 42 29.75 -12.66 -4.09
C GLU A 42 28.35 -12.08 -4.29
N ASN A 43 27.83 -12.11 -5.52
CA ASN A 43 26.48 -11.64 -5.81
C ASN A 43 25.40 -12.48 -5.12
N ALA A 44 25.57 -13.80 -5.06
CA ALA A 44 24.64 -14.68 -4.35
C ALA A 44 24.59 -14.35 -2.85
N ALA A 45 25.76 -14.19 -2.22
CA ALA A 45 25.84 -13.81 -0.81
C ALA A 45 25.17 -12.44 -0.54
N ALA A 46 25.42 -11.44 -1.39
CA ALA A 46 24.79 -10.13 -1.27
C ALA A 46 23.27 -10.17 -1.45
N GLN A 47 22.76 -11.04 -2.34
CA GLN A 47 21.32 -11.24 -2.53
C GLN A 47 20.69 -11.94 -1.33
N ASP A 48 21.33 -12.96 -0.77
CA ASP A 48 20.85 -13.68 0.42
C ASP A 48 20.71 -12.75 1.63
N GLU A 49 21.69 -11.88 1.86
CA GLU A 49 21.63 -10.86 2.91
C GLU A 49 20.45 -9.89 2.70
N LYS A 50 20.26 -9.43 1.45
CA LYS A 50 19.15 -8.53 1.11
C LYS A 50 17.79 -9.20 1.30
N ILE A 51 17.64 -10.46 0.91
CA ILE A 51 16.41 -11.24 1.10
C ILE A 51 16.13 -11.43 2.59
N SER A 52 17.15 -11.74 3.38
CA SER A 52 17.00 -11.88 4.84
C SER A 52 16.49 -10.59 5.49
N LYS A 53 17.05 -9.44 5.09
CA LYS A 53 16.60 -8.13 5.59
C LYS A 53 15.15 -7.82 5.19
N LEU A 54 14.83 -7.96 3.90
CA LEU A 54 13.48 -7.70 3.39
C LEU A 54 12.42 -8.63 4.00
N SER A 55 12.77 -9.88 4.28
CA SER A 55 11.84 -10.81 4.95
C SER A 55 11.48 -10.33 6.34
N LYS A 56 12.45 -9.84 7.13
CA LYS A 56 12.19 -9.30 8.48
C LYS A 56 11.31 -8.04 8.42
N GLU A 57 11.65 -7.10 7.53
CA GLU A 57 10.87 -5.87 7.35
C GLU A 57 9.42 -6.18 6.92
N ARG A 58 9.22 -7.17 6.03
CA ARG A 58 7.89 -7.65 5.64
C ARG A 58 7.12 -8.20 6.84
N ASP A 59 7.74 -9.05 7.65
CA ASP A 59 7.07 -9.70 8.78
C ASP A 59 6.65 -8.66 9.84
N GLU A 60 7.50 -7.67 10.12
CA GLU A 60 7.18 -6.52 10.98
C GLU A 60 6.03 -5.68 10.41
N ALA A 61 6.06 -5.37 9.10
CA ALA A 61 5.02 -4.60 8.44
C ALA A 61 3.67 -5.35 8.49
N VAL A 62 3.65 -6.65 8.22
CA VAL A 62 2.45 -7.49 8.29
C VAL A 62 1.87 -7.50 9.71
N TYR A 63 2.72 -7.63 10.74
CA TYR A 63 2.29 -7.57 12.13
C TYR A 63 1.64 -6.22 12.46
N SER A 64 2.28 -5.11 12.07
CA SER A 64 1.74 -3.76 12.30
C SER A 64 0.43 -3.49 11.55
N ALA A 65 0.30 -4.01 10.33
CA ALA A 65 -0.93 -3.85 9.54
C ALA A 65 -2.10 -4.62 10.17
N GLY A 66 -1.83 -5.80 10.76
CA GLY A 66 -2.83 -6.58 11.48
C GLY A 66 -3.40 -5.80 12.67
N THR A 67 -2.53 -5.26 13.53
CA THR A 67 -2.96 -4.50 14.72
C THR A 67 -3.70 -3.22 14.35
N LEU A 68 -3.26 -2.50 13.31
CA LEU A 68 -4.00 -1.34 12.78
C LEU A 68 -5.37 -1.71 12.21
N GLY A 69 -5.49 -2.87 11.57
CA GLY A 69 -6.76 -3.39 11.06
C GLY A 69 -7.78 -3.64 12.16
N GLU A 70 -7.34 -4.26 13.26
CA GLU A 70 -8.18 -4.50 14.45
C GLU A 70 -8.63 -3.19 15.11
N GLU A 71 -7.71 -2.24 15.29
CA GLU A 71 -8.03 -0.93 15.87
C GLU A 71 -8.99 -0.12 15.00
N LYS A 72 -8.82 -0.17 13.67
CA LYS A 72 -9.73 0.46 12.73
C LYS A 72 -11.15 -0.09 12.89
N ALA A 73 -11.31 -1.41 12.91
CA ALA A 73 -12.63 -2.04 13.08
C ALA A 73 -13.26 -1.66 14.43
N ARG A 74 -12.46 -1.59 15.50
CA ARG A 74 -12.92 -1.13 16.82
C ARG A 74 -13.43 0.31 16.77
N LEU A 75 -12.68 1.22 16.15
CA LEU A 75 -13.06 2.63 16.03
C LEU A 75 -14.31 2.83 15.16
N GLU A 76 -14.43 2.10 14.05
CA GLU A 76 -15.63 2.13 13.19
C GLU A 76 -16.90 1.72 13.95
N ASN A 77 -16.80 0.69 14.81
CA ASN A 77 -17.91 0.29 15.68
C ASN A 77 -18.25 1.39 16.71
N ILE A 78 -17.26 1.95 17.39
CA ILE A 78 -17.47 3.04 18.37
C ILE A 78 -18.13 4.25 17.71
N VAL A 79 -17.70 4.65 16.51
CA VAL A 79 -18.30 5.77 15.77
C VAL A 79 -19.77 5.48 15.47
N THR A 80 -20.08 4.26 15.04
CA THR A 80 -21.47 3.85 14.74
C THR A 80 -22.34 3.89 15.99
N GLU A 81 -21.85 3.37 17.13
CA GLU A 81 -22.57 3.41 18.41
C GLU A 81 -22.78 4.84 18.91
N LEU A 82 -21.76 5.70 18.80
CA LEU A 82 -21.86 7.11 19.20
C LEU A 82 -22.87 7.87 18.33
N GLN A 83 -22.91 7.62 17.03
CA GLN A 83 -23.89 8.23 16.13
C GLN A 83 -25.32 7.83 16.52
N LEU A 84 -25.55 6.55 16.81
CA LEU A 84 -26.85 6.06 17.27
C LEU A 84 -27.25 6.70 18.60
N TYR A 85 -26.31 6.76 19.55
CA TYR A 85 -26.54 7.38 20.85
C TYR A 85 -26.90 8.88 20.72
N ALA A 86 -26.15 9.62 19.90
CA ALA A 86 -26.43 11.03 19.65
C ALA A 86 -27.80 11.22 19.00
N ALA A 87 -28.14 10.41 17.98
CA ALA A 87 -29.44 10.48 17.32
C ALA A 87 -30.60 10.25 18.30
N ASN A 88 -30.47 9.23 19.17
CA ASN A 88 -31.48 8.93 20.19
C ASN A 88 -31.63 10.08 21.20
N GLN A 89 -30.53 10.67 21.65
CA GLN A 89 -30.59 11.81 22.57
C GLN A 89 -31.26 13.03 21.94
N TYR A 90 -30.96 13.33 20.68
CA TYR A 90 -31.61 14.43 19.97
C TYR A 90 -33.12 14.18 19.79
N ASP A 91 -33.50 12.96 19.43
CA ASP A 91 -34.91 12.59 19.23
C ASP A 91 -35.71 12.66 20.54
N GLU A 92 -35.16 12.12 21.63
CA GLU A 92 -35.79 12.15 22.95
C GLU A 92 -35.87 13.59 23.49
N GLY A 93 -34.78 14.36 23.41
CA GLY A 93 -34.74 15.74 23.87
C GLY A 93 -35.68 16.65 23.09
N PHE A 94 -35.74 16.48 21.76
CA PHE A 94 -36.67 17.21 20.91
C PHE A 94 -38.13 16.84 21.23
N SER A 95 -38.43 15.54 21.34
CA SER A 95 -39.77 15.07 21.70
C SER A 95 -40.21 15.62 23.06
N PHE A 96 -39.33 15.59 24.07
CA PHE A 96 -39.61 16.18 25.37
C PHE A 96 -39.90 17.68 25.27
N ALA A 97 -39.10 18.45 24.54
CA ALA A 97 -39.32 19.89 24.36
C ALA A 97 -40.68 20.18 23.69
N ILE A 98 -41.06 19.40 22.67
CA ILE A 98 -42.37 19.51 22.01
C ILE A 98 -43.51 19.25 23.02
N GLU A 99 -43.40 18.23 23.87
CA GLU A 99 -44.40 17.96 24.91
C GLU A 99 -44.49 19.10 25.94
N GLN A 100 -43.37 19.70 26.34
CA GLN A 100 -43.38 20.88 27.22
C GLN A 100 -44.10 22.07 26.57
N VAL A 101 -43.90 22.30 25.27
CA VAL A 101 -44.58 23.38 24.55
C VAL A 101 -46.09 23.11 24.43
N LYS A 102 -46.49 21.87 24.12
CA LYS A 102 -47.91 21.48 24.06
C LYS A 102 -48.64 21.68 25.39
N LEU A 103 -47.95 21.54 26.53
CA LEU A 103 -48.56 21.77 27.84
C LEU A 103 -49.03 23.23 28.01
N LEU A 104 -48.24 24.20 27.54
CA LEU A 104 -48.59 25.63 27.60
C LEU A 104 -49.51 26.04 26.44
N PHE A 105 -49.39 25.38 25.30
CA PHE A 105 -50.12 25.67 24.07
C PHE A 105 -50.79 24.40 23.51
N PRO A 106 -51.89 23.92 24.12
CA PRO A 106 -52.49 22.62 23.79
C PRO A 106 -53.10 22.52 22.39
N TYR A 107 -53.33 23.67 21.73
CA TYR A 107 -53.82 23.74 20.35
C TYR A 107 -52.70 23.99 19.34
N LEU A 108 -51.43 23.94 19.75
CA LEU A 108 -50.28 24.11 18.87
C LEU A 108 -50.07 22.82 18.06
N ASP A 109 -50.26 22.91 16.75
CA ASP A 109 -50.02 21.84 15.79
C ASP A 109 -48.82 22.19 14.88
N ALA A 110 -48.40 21.24 14.04
CA ALA A 110 -47.26 21.45 13.14
C ALA A 110 -47.44 22.65 12.20
N LYS A 111 -48.69 22.96 11.83
CA LYS A 111 -49.03 24.13 10.99
C LYS A 111 -48.78 25.43 11.74
N ARG A 112 -49.27 25.56 12.97
CA ARG A 112 -49.06 26.74 13.83
C ARG A 112 -47.62 26.88 14.32
N LEU A 113 -46.90 25.78 14.49
CA LEU A 113 -45.46 25.82 14.80
C LEU A 113 -44.65 26.34 13.60
N GLY A 114 -45.02 25.95 12.38
CA GLY A 114 -44.45 26.48 11.14
C GLY A 114 -44.75 27.97 10.91
N GLU A 115 -45.83 28.50 11.50
CA GLU A 115 -46.14 29.95 11.50
C GLU A 115 -45.26 30.74 12.48
N ALA A 116 -44.67 30.08 13.50
CA ALA A 116 -43.84 30.72 14.52
C ALA A 116 -42.37 30.91 14.10
N ASP A 117 -41.87 30.16 13.11
CA ASP A 117 -40.60 30.46 12.47
C ASP A 117 -40.81 31.59 11.45
N ALA A 118 -40.76 32.84 11.93
CA ALA A 118 -40.95 34.03 11.11
C ALA A 118 -39.89 34.18 10.00
N MET A 119 -38.84 33.37 10.00
CA MET A 119 -37.76 33.42 9.02
C MET A 119 -37.87 32.31 7.97
N ASN A 120 -38.40 31.11 8.32
CA ASN A 120 -38.50 30.00 7.39
C ASN A 120 -39.80 29.17 7.53
N GLN A 121 -40.24 28.59 6.43
CA GLN A 121 -41.36 27.65 6.31
C GLN A 121 -40.87 26.32 5.74
N ILE A 122 -41.62 25.23 5.96
CA ILE A 122 -41.31 23.90 5.39
C ILE A 122 -42.16 23.66 4.14
N ILE A 123 -41.53 23.47 2.98
CA ILE A 123 -42.17 23.10 1.70
C ILE A 123 -41.53 21.80 1.22
N ASP A 124 -42.34 20.76 0.99
CA ASP A 124 -41.90 19.42 0.55
C ASP A 124 -40.76 18.82 1.41
N GLY A 125 -40.84 19.02 2.74
CA GLY A 125 -39.84 18.52 3.69
C GLY A 125 -38.51 19.29 3.68
N LYS A 126 -38.41 20.42 2.96
CA LYS A 126 -37.26 21.32 2.97
C LYS A 126 -37.60 22.64 3.65
N LEU A 127 -36.65 23.14 4.45
CA LEU A 127 -36.74 24.46 5.08
C LEU A 127 -36.42 25.53 4.04
N VAL A 128 -37.33 26.50 3.82
CA VAL A 128 -37.20 27.60 2.86
C VAL A 128 -37.62 28.92 3.51
N PRO A 129 -37.10 30.10 3.10
CA PRO A 129 -37.51 31.36 3.70
C PRO A 129 -39.02 31.64 3.57
N TYR A 130 -39.62 32.22 4.62
CA TYR A 130 -41.03 32.61 4.60
C TYR A 130 -41.25 33.84 3.71
N VAL A 131 -42.27 33.79 2.84
CA VAL A 131 -42.67 34.92 1.98
C VAL A 131 -44.11 35.31 2.34
N PRO A 132 -44.36 36.53 2.84
CA PRO A 132 -45.70 36.97 3.20
C PRO A 132 -46.65 37.03 1.98
N PRO A 133 -47.94 36.68 2.12
CA PRO A 133 -48.94 36.90 1.08
C PRO A 133 -49.14 38.41 0.80
N GLN A 134 -49.34 38.78 -0.46
CA GLN A 134 -49.73 40.14 -0.89
C GLN A 134 -51.22 40.41 -0.67
#